data_AF-A0A2C2UZ43-F1
#
_entry.id   AF-A0A2C2UZ43-F1
#
_cell.length_a   1.000
_cell.length_b   1.000
_cell.length_c   1.000
_cell.angle_alpha   90.00
_cell.angle_beta   90.00
_cell.angle_gamma   90.00
#
_symmetry.space_group_name_H-M   'P 1'
#
loop_
_entity.id
_entity.type
_entity.pdbx_description
1 polymer ?
#
loop_
_entity_poly.entity_id
_entity_poly.type
_entity_poly.pdbx_seq_one_letter_code
_entity_poly.pdbx_strand_id
1 'polypeptide(L)'
;MDNSHRFEHFRTQVQPAVASKLTEFQLLGIDSVTEKELWDFLIKKKWKKVKEEMKLYEIIQEILSVKASDYLSFATIEAYKTTEFSFDNEDELKELLK
;
A
#
# COMPACT_ATOMS: atom_id res chain seq x y z
N MET A 1 -17.16 -2.21 4.93
CA MET A 1 -16.54 -2.43 6.25
C MET A 1 -15.09 -2.04 6.14
N ASP A 2 -14.66 -1.07 6.93
CA ASP A 2 -13.28 -0.61 6.94
C ASP A 2 -12.37 -1.75 7.43
N ASN A 3 -11.57 -2.31 6.53
CA ASN A 3 -10.62 -3.38 6.86
C ASN A 3 -9.40 -2.85 7.63
N SER A 4 -9.25 -1.53 7.77
CA SER A 4 -8.09 -0.89 8.40
C SER A 4 -7.88 -1.36 9.84
N HIS A 5 -8.97 -1.55 10.60
CA HIS A 5 -8.89 -1.98 12.00
C HIS A 5 -8.53 -3.46 12.21
N ARG A 6 -8.66 -4.31 11.18
CA ARG A 6 -8.49 -5.78 11.32
C ARG A 6 -7.04 -6.18 11.55
N PHE A 7 -6.09 -5.41 11.01
CA PHE A 7 -4.67 -5.76 11.04
C PHE A 7 -3.86 -4.91 12.01
N GLU A 8 -4.48 -3.88 12.59
CA GLU A 8 -3.81 -2.91 13.45
C GLU A 8 -3.21 -3.57 14.72
N HIS A 9 -3.86 -4.61 15.24
CA HIS A 9 -3.35 -5.35 16.41
C HIS A 9 -2.00 -6.05 16.15
N PHE A 10 -1.68 -6.38 14.89
CA PHE A 10 -0.41 -7.00 14.53
C PHE A 10 0.72 -5.99 14.31
N ARG A 11 0.39 -4.69 14.23
CA ARG A 11 1.33 -3.64 13.81
C ARG A 11 2.60 -3.62 14.64
N THR A 12 2.48 -3.77 15.97
CA THR A 12 3.63 -3.85 16.89
C THR A 12 4.43 -5.15 16.70
N GLN A 13 3.76 -6.27 16.44
CA GLN A 13 4.40 -7.59 16.33
C GLN A 13 5.23 -7.74 15.03
N VAL A 14 4.78 -7.09 13.95
CA VAL A 14 5.42 -7.18 12.64
C VAL A 14 6.43 -6.06 12.37
N GLN A 15 6.65 -5.16 13.34
CA GLN A 15 7.63 -4.07 13.25
C GLN A 15 9.00 -4.50 12.70
N PRO A 16 9.62 -5.62 13.16
CA PRO A 16 10.90 -6.07 12.60
C PRO A 16 10.83 -6.36 11.09
N ALA A 17 9.73 -6.94 10.61
CA ALA A 17 9.54 -7.24 9.19
C ALA A 17 9.32 -5.96 8.37
N VAL A 18 8.57 -5.00 8.91
CA VAL A 18 8.35 -3.68 8.30
C VAL A 18 9.67 -2.93 8.17
N ALA A 19 10.43 -2.81 9.26
CA ALA A 19 11.73 -2.14 9.26
C ALA A 19 12.72 -2.80 8.28
N SER A 20 12.75 -4.14 8.24
CA SER A 20 13.56 -4.88 7.27
C SER A 20 13.17 -4.57 5.83
N LYS A 21 11.87 -4.48 5.52
CA LYS A 21 11.38 -4.18 4.17
C LYS A 21 11.67 -2.74 3.76
N LEU A 22 11.54 -1.77 4.67
CA LEU A 22 11.89 -0.38 4.40
C LEU A 22 13.38 -0.21 4.14
N THR A 23 14.22 -0.90 4.92
CA THR A 23 15.67 -0.92 4.69
C THR A 23 16.00 -1.51 3.31
N GLU A 24 15.33 -2.59 2.91
CA GLU A 24 15.48 -3.14 1.55
C GLU A 24 15.10 -2.13 0.46
N PHE A 25 14.00 -1.40 0.63
CA PHE A 25 13.58 -0.35 -0.31
C PHE A 25 14.61 0.78 -0.43
N GLN A 26 15.18 1.23 0.69
CA GLN A 26 16.27 2.21 0.70
C GLN A 26 17.51 1.69 -0.04
N LEU A 27 17.90 0.43 0.18
CA LEU A 27 19.02 -0.18 -0.54
C LEU A 27 18.78 -0.27 -2.06
N LEU A 28 17.52 -0.27 -2.50
CA LEU A 28 17.12 -0.22 -3.90
C LEU A 28 16.95 1.22 -4.44
N GLY A 29 17.26 2.24 -3.64
CA GLY A 29 17.14 3.66 -4.00
C GLY A 29 15.72 4.23 -3.90
N ILE A 30 14.85 3.58 -3.12
CA ILE A 30 13.47 4.01 -2.89
C ILE A 30 13.37 4.60 -1.47
N ASP A 31 14.02 5.76 -1.29
CA ASP A 31 14.36 6.28 0.03
C ASP A 31 13.19 6.92 0.80
N SER A 32 12.07 7.20 0.11
CA SER A 32 10.96 8.01 0.64
C SER A 32 9.76 7.19 1.14
N VAL A 33 9.87 5.87 1.27
CA VAL A 33 8.74 5.04 1.72
C VAL A 33 8.63 5.05 3.23
N THR A 34 7.51 5.54 3.74
CA THR A 34 7.19 5.51 5.17
C THR A 34 6.51 4.19 5.57
N GLU A 35 6.59 3.84 6.86
CA GLU A 35 5.85 2.69 7.41
C GLU A 35 4.35 2.79 7.12
N LYS A 36 3.78 4.00 7.19
CA LYS A 36 2.37 4.24 6.93
C LYS A 36 2.03 3.93 5.47
N GLU A 37 2.83 4.39 4.51
CA GLU A 37 2.58 4.13 3.09
C GLU A 37 2.70 2.66 2.73
N LEU A 38 3.69 1.95 3.29
CA LEU A 38 3.81 0.51 3.12
C LEU A 38 2.59 -0.22 3.70
N TRP A 39 2.11 0.19 4.88
CA TRP A 39 0.92 -0.37 5.51
C TRP A 39 -0.35 -0.12 4.69
N ASP A 40 -0.51 1.11 4.19
CA ASP A 40 -1.63 1.48 3.32
C ASP A 40 -1.61 0.66 2.03
N PHE A 41 -0.44 0.41 1.43
CA PHE A 41 -0.28 -0.50 0.30
C PHE A 41 -0.75 -1.93 0.62
N LEU A 42 -0.33 -2.47 1.78
CA LEU A 42 -0.72 -3.82 2.19
C LEU A 42 -2.25 -3.93 2.32
N ILE A 43 -2.89 -3.00 3.03
CA ILE A 43 -4.35 -3.01 3.22
C ILE A 43 -5.10 -2.81 1.89
N LYS A 44 -4.71 -1.80 1.10
CA LYS A 44 -5.45 -1.40 -0.11
C LYS A 44 -5.23 -2.31 -1.31
N LYS A 45 -4.07 -2.96 -1.41
CA LYS A 45 -3.71 -3.79 -2.58
C LYS A 45 -3.58 -5.26 -2.24
N LYS A 46 -2.70 -5.62 -1.30
CA LYS A 46 -2.41 -7.04 -0.98
C LYS A 46 -3.58 -7.71 -0.25
N TRP A 47 -4.13 -7.07 0.76
CA TRP A 47 -5.16 -7.63 1.65
C TRP A 47 -6.59 -7.25 1.25
N LYS A 48 -6.76 -6.54 0.12
CA LYS A 48 -8.06 -6.06 -0.36
C LYS A 48 -9.12 -7.17 -0.46
N LYS A 49 -8.71 -8.39 -0.86
CA LYS A 49 -9.61 -9.54 -1.06
C LYS A 49 -9.58 -10.55 0.09
N VAL A 50 -8.81 -10.30 1.15
CA VAL A 50 -8.65 -11.21 2.27
C VAL A 50 -9.89 -11.13 3.17
N LYS A 51 -10.74 -12.15 3.08
CA LYS A 51 -11.99 -12.24 3.85
C LYS A 51 -11.79 -12.87 5.22
N GLU A 52 -10.82 -13.75 5.37
CA GLU A 52 -10.51 -14.46 6.61
C GLU A 52 -9.44 -13.72 7.44
N GLU A 53 -9.30 -14.10 8.70
CA GLU A 53 -8.29 -13.55 9.60
C GLU A 53 -6.93 -14.20 9.29
N MET A 54 -5.92 -13.39 8.96
CA MET A 54 -4.57 -13.88 8.70
C MET A 54 -3.83 -14.12 10.01
N LYS A 55 -3.06 -15.21 10.05
CA LYS A 55 -2.15 -15.49 11.16
C LYS A 55 -0.93 -14.59 11.08
N LEU A 56 -0.26 -14.37 12.22
CA LEU A 56 0.92 -13.51 12.32
C LEU A 56 2.00 -13.86 11.28
N TYR A 57 2.32 -15.14 11.10
CA TYR A 57 3.35 -15.57 10.15
C TYR A 57 2.98 -15.24 8.69
N GLU A 58 1.68 -15.25 8.35
CA GLU A 58 1.19 -14.93 7.00
C GLU A 58 1.36 -13.44 6.74
N ILE A 59 1.08 -12.60 7.74
CA ILE A 59 1.29 -11.14 7.65
C ILE A 59 2.78 -10.84 7.49
N ILE A 60 3.64 -11.49 8.27
CA ILE A 60 5.10 -11.35 8.16
C ILE A 60 5.57 -11.74 6.74
N GLN A 61 5.09 -12.87 6.22
CA GLN A 61 5.42 -13.33 4.88
C GLN A 61 4.92 -12.36 3.80
N GLU A 62 3.71 -11.82 3.93
CA GLU A 62 3.17 -10.83 3.01
C GLU A 62 4.01 -9.55 2.99
N ILE A 63 4.47 -9.07 4.16
CA ILE A 63 5.37 -7.91 4.27
C ILE A 63 6.72 -8.18 3.58
N LEU A 64 7.36 -9.30 3.91
CA LEU A 64 8.69 -9.62 3.38
C LEU A 64 8.67 -9.97 1.89
N SER A 65 7.54 -10.46 1.37
CA SER A 65 7.35 -10.78 -0.06
C SER A 65 6.98 -9.57 -0.92
N VAL A 66 6.80 -8.38 -0.35
CA VAL A 66 6.53 -7.17 -1.14
C VAL A 66 7.71 -6.90 -2.08
N LYS A 67 7.39 -6.86 -3.38
CA LYS A 67 8.32 -6.42 -4.43
C LYS A 67 8.28 -4.91 -4.56
N ALA A 68 9.45 -4.30 -4.67
CA ALA A 68 9.60 -2.87 -4.93
C ALA A 68 8.79 -2.40 -6.16
N SER A 69 8.80 -3.18 -7.24
CA SER A 69 8.02 -2.89 -8.46
C SER A 69 6.51 -2.79 -8.18
N ASP A 70 5.97 -3.70 -7.37
CA ASP A 70 4.54 -3.76 -7.08
C ASP A 70 4.10 -2.57 -6.24
N TYR A 71 4.96 -2.15 -5.30
CA TYR A 71 4.78 -0.95 -4.49
C TYR A 71 4.84 0.32 -5.36
N LEU A 72 5.88 0.48 -6.19
CA LEU A 72 6.02 1.64 -7.07
C LEU A 72 4.80 1.79 -7.99
N SER A 73 4.37 0.71 -8.66
CA SER A 73 3.17 0.77 -9.50
C SER A 73 1.92 1.20 -8.72
N PHE A 74 1.78 0.79 -7.46
CA PHE A 74 0.66 1.23 -6.63
C PHE A 74 0.79 2.71 -6.24
N ALA A 75 1.96 3.13 -5.77
CA ALA A 75 2.22 4.51 -5.36
C ALA A 75 2.01 5.48 -6.53
N THR A 76 2.47 5.14 -7.73
CA THR A 76 2.21 5.90 -8.95
C THR A 76 0.71 6.03 -9.22
N ILE A 77 -0.05 4.94 -9.16
CA ILE A 77 -1.52 4.97 -9.39
C ILE A 77 -2.22 5.81 -8.31
N GLU A 78 -1.86 5.67 -7.03
CA GLU A 78 -2.46 6.48 -5.97
C GLU A 78 -2.13 7.97 -6.12
N ALA A 79 -0.89 8.31 -6.53
CA ALA A 79 -0.48 9.68 -6.80
C ALA A 79 -1.29 10.30 -7.94
N TYR A 80 -1.52 9.54 -9.04
CA TYR A 80 -2.41 9.97 -10.11
C TYR A 80 -3.84 10.18 -9.61
N LYS A 81 -4.39 9.29 -8.77
CA LYS A 81 -5.72 9.54 -8.20
C LYS A 81 -5.78 10.82 -7.37
N THR A 82 -4.78 11.11 -6.55
CA THR A 82 -4.76 12.39 -5.82
C THR A 82 -4.58 13.61 -6.71
N THR A 83 -3.97 13.45 -7.90
CA THR A 83 -3.70 14.55 -8.84
C THR A 83 -4.84 14.75 -9.86
N GLU A 84 -5.50 13.66 -10.28
CA GLU A 84 -6.60 13.61 -11.24
C GLU A 84 -7.99 13.61 -10.57
N PHE A 85 -8.12 13.63 -9.24
CA PHE A 85 -9.44 13.81 -8.59
C PHE A 85 -9.61 15.19 -7.92
N SER A 86 -8.95 16.21 -8.48
CA SER A 86 -9.40 17.60 -8.35
C SER A 86 -10.17 18.08 -9.61
N PHE A 87 -10.81 17.17 -10.35
CA PHE A 87 -11.80 17.57 -11.36
C PHE A 87 -13.14 17.77 -10.65
N ASP A 88 -13.37 18.99 -10.17
CA ASP A 88 -14.68 19.43 -9.68
C ASP A 88 -15.73 19.53 -10.81
N ASN A 89 -15.36 19.22 -12.06
CA ASN A 89 -16.25 19.23 -13.20
C ASN A 89 -16.21 17.91 -13.98
N GLU A 90 -17.33 17.20 -13.92
CA GLU A 90 -17.63 15.98 -14.69
C GLU A 90 -17.56 16.19 -16.22
N ASP A 91 -17.57 17.45 -16.66
CA ASP A 91 -17.46 17.85 -18.07
C ASP A 91 -16.04 17.77 -18.64
N GLU A 92 -14.99 18.01 -17.83
CA GLU A 92 -13.59 17.94 -18.30
C GLU A 92 -13.15 16.50 -18.59
N LEU A 93 -13.65 15.54 -17.80
CA LEU A 93 -13.41 14.11 -18.01
C LEU A 93 -14.02 13.60 -19.34
N LYS A 94 -15.14 14.20 -19.78
CA LYS A 94 -15.80 13.82 -21.05
C LYS A 94 -15.07 14.35 -22.28
N GLU A 95 -14.35 15.46 -22.18
CA GLU A 95 -13.56 16.00 -23.30
C GLU A 95 -12.29 15.20 -23.59
N LEU A 96 -11.64 14.64 -22.55
CA LEU A 96 -10.41 13.85 -22.71
C LEU A 96 -10.64 12.45 -23.31
N LEU A 97 -11.88 11.95 -23.25
CA LEU A 97 -12.26 10.63 -23.75
C LEU A 97 -12.83 10.67 -25.19
N LYS A 98 -12.69 11.80 -25.90
CA LYS A 98 -13.19 11.99 -27.26
C LYS A 98 -12.09 11.87 -28.32
#